data_AF-A0A6L6ACX4-F1
#
_entry.id   AF-A0A6L6ACX4-F1
#
_cell.length_a   1.000
_cell.length_b   1.000
_cell.length_c   1.000
_cell.angle_alpha   90.00
_cell.angle_beta   90.00
_cell.angle_gamma   90.00
#
_symmetry.space_group_name_H-M   'P 1'
#
loop_
_entity.id
_entity.type
_entity.pdbx_description
1 polymer ?
#
loop_
_entity_poly.entity_id
_entity_poly.type
_entity_poly.pdbx_seq_one_letter_code
_entity_poly.pdbx_strand_id
1 'polypeptide(L)'
;MNKRIRVIGIFVFVLALLLALGFRVGHPQSGLTNALGSAKSSLVVYQKKDNYSAGEKVLANSGDKSLSPFLGQISGATGDRYDVGNGQFTEQISANEITGKLLFVIPFFGTILGWVGL
;
A
#
# COMPACT_ATOMS: atom_id res chain seq x y z
N MET A 1 -35.52 -6.91 13.71
CA MET A 1 -34.05 -6.98 13.50
C MET A 1 -33.37 -5.91 14.36
N ASN A 2 -32.53 -6.33 15.32
CA ASN A 2 -31.94 -5.44 16.31
C ASN A 2 -31.01 -4.41 15.65
N LYS A 3 -30.99 -3.16 16.15
CA LYS A 3 -30.17 -2.07 15.59
C LYS A 3 -28.69 -2.46 15.46
N ARG A 4 -28.16 -3.22 16.44
CA ARG A 4 -26.79 -3.77 16.40
C ARG A 4 -26.54 -4.71 15.22
N ILE A 5 -27.50 -5.61 14.94
CA ILE A 5 -27.41 -6.57 13.83
C ILE A 5 -27.43 -5.84 12.48
N ARG A 6 -28.24 -4.78 12.33
CA ARG A 6 -28.24 -3.95 11.11
C ARG A 6 -26.90 -3.25 10.89
N VAL A 7 -26.33 -2.65 11.93
CA VAL A 7 -25.03 -1.96 11.83
C VAL A 7 -23.91 -2.93 11.46
N ILE A 8 -23.86 -4.09 12.11
CA ILE A 8 -22.88 -5.14 11.78
C ILE A 8 -23.06 -5.60 10.34
N GLY A 9 -24.31 -5.84 9.90
CA GLY A 9 -24.61 -6.25 8.53
C GLY A 9 -24.15 -5.23 7.49
N ILE A 10 -24.39 -3.94 7.72
CA ILE A 10 -23.90 -2.86 6.84
C ILE A 10 -22.38 -2.85 6.80
N PHE A 11 -21.72 -2.98 7.95
CA PHE A 11 -20.26 -2.96 8.02
C PHE A 11 -19.64 -4.12 7.23
N VAL A 12 -20.16 -5.34 7.42
CA VAL A 12 -19.70 -6.53 6.69
C VAL A 12 -19.94 -6.37 5.19
N PHE A 13 -21.10 -5.83 4.80
CA PHE A 13 -21.40 -5.57 3.39
C PHE A 13 -20.45 -4.55 2.76
N VAL A 14 -20.16 -3.45 3.45
CA VAL A 14 -19.19 -2.44 2.99
C VAL A 14 -17.78 -3.03 2.87
N LEU A 15 -17.35 -3.84 3.85
CA LEU A 15 -16.04 -4.49 3.80
C LEU A 15 -15.94 -5.46 2.63
N ALA A 16 -16.99 -6.25 2.38
CA ALA A 16 -17.06 -7.14 1.22
C ALA A 16 -17.00 -6.37 -0.11
N LEU A 17 -17.71 -5.24 -0.22
CA LEU A 17 -17.64 -4.37 -1.39
C LEU A 17 -16.23 -3.81 -1.61
N LEU A 18 -15.57 -3.33 -0.56
CA LEU A 18 -14.19 -2.82 -0.67
C LEU A 18 -13.23 -3.90 -1.18
N LEU A 19 -13.34 -5.12 -0.65
CA LEU A 19 -12.53 -6.26 -1.11
C LEU A 19 -12.82 -6.63 -2.57
N ALA A 20 -14.11 -6.62 -2.97
CA ALA A 20 -14.52 -6.88 -4.36
C ALA A 20 -13.97 -5.82 -5.33
N LEU A 21 -13.89 -4.56 -4.89
CA LEU A 21 -13.29 -3.45 -5.64
C LEU A 21 -11.76 -3.42 -5.58
N GLY A 22 -11.13 -4.44 -4.99
CA GLY A 22 -9.69 -4.63 -4.98
C GLY A 22 -8.93 -3.85 -3.91
N PHE A 23 -9.62 -3.22 -2.95
CA PHE A 23 -8.99 -2.55 -1.81
C PHE A 23 -8.45 -3.57 -0.83
N ARG A 24 -7.21 -3.39 -0.40
CA ARG A 24 -6.50 -4.28 0.52
C ARG A 24 -5.59 -3.48 1.44
N VAL A 25 -5.18 -4.12 2.54
CA VAL A 25 -4.21 -3.56 3.48
C VAL A 25 -2.91 -4.34 3.37
N GLY A 26 -1.77 -3.65 3.44
CA GLY A 26 -0.44 -4.24 3.41
C GLY A 26 0.49 -3.61 4.44
N HIS A 27 1.58 -4.31 4.76
CA HIS A 27 2.62 -3.83 5.67
C HIS A 27 3.97 -3.86 4.94
N PRO A 28 4.44 -2.73 4.39
CA PRO A 28 5.72 -2.68 3.70
C PRO A 28 6.89 -2.93 4.65
N GLN A 29 7.88 -3.69 4.20
CA GLN A 29 9.12 -3.98 4.92
C GLN A 29 10.21 -2.95 4.65
N SER A 30 10.12 -2.27 3.51
CA SER A 30 11.04 -1.21 3.08
C SER A 30 10.31 -0.21 2.17
N GLY A 31 10.95 0.90 1.81
CA GLY A 31 10.41 1.84 0.81
C GLY A 31 10.45 3.31 1.22
N LEU A 32 9.79 4.16 0.43
CA LEU A 32 9.75 5.62 0.62
C LEU A 32 9.52 5.97 2.09
N THR A 33 10.42 6.76 2.69
CA THR A 33 10.12 7.48 3.92
C THR A 33 8.90 8.35 3.63
N ASN A 34 7.75 7.96 4.19
CA ASN A 34 6.52 8.72 4.02
C ASN A 34 6.59 9.95 4.93
N ALA A 35 5.82 11.00 4.63
CA ALA A 35 5.77 12.23 5.43
C ALA A 35 5.38 12.01 6.92
N LEU A 36 4.96 10.78 7.27
CA LEU A 36 4.50 10.36 8.60
C LEU A 36 5.48 9.38 9.30
N GLY A 37 6.64 9.08 8.70
CA GLY A 37 7.65 8.18 9.28
C GLY A 37 8.18 7.10 8.31
N SER A 38 8.96 6.16 8.84
CA SER A 38 9.51 5.03 8.06
C SER A 38 8.40 4.14 7.52
N ALA A 39 8.45 3.80 6.22
CA ALA A 39 7.53 2.84 5.59
C ALA A 39 7.42 1.53 6.38
N LYS A 40 8.52 1.09 7.00
CA LYS A 40 8.63 -0.17 7.73
C LYS A 40 7.71 -0.30 8.94
N SER A 41 7.20 0.80 9.49
CA SER A 41 6.31 0.78 10.65
C SER A 41 4.87 1.18 10.32
N SER A 42 4.53 1.26 9.02
CA SER A 42 3.23 1.74 8.57
C SER A 42 2.36 0.62 8.02
N LEU A 43 1.04 0.79 8.13
CA LEU A 43 0.09 0.03 7.33
C LEU A 43 -0.29 0.86 6.12
N VAL A 44 -0.53 0.22 4.99
CA VAL A 44 -0.93 0.92 3.77
C VAL A 44 -2.21 0.34 3.23
N VAL A 45 -3.06 1.21 2.69
CA VAL A 45 -4.20 0.81 1.88
C VAL A 45 -3.79 0.95 0.43
N TYR A 46 -3.92 -0.16 -0.29
CA TYR A 46 -3.65 -0.22 -1.72
C TYR A 46 -4.84 -0.80 -2.47
N GLN A 47 -4.91 -0.49 -3.75
CA GLN A 47 -5.90 -1.04 -4.66
C GLN A 47 -5.19 -1.82 -5.76
N LYS A 48 -5.59 -3.08 -5.96
CA LYS A 48 -5.12 -3.85 -7.11
C LYS A 48 -5.63 -3.21 -8.41
N LYS A 49 -4.74 -3.05 -9.39
CA LYS A 49 -5.06 -2.54 -10.73
C LYS A 49 -4.37 -3.37 -11.79
N ASP A 50 -4.90 -3.31 -13.01
CA ASP A 50 -4.35 -4.04 -14.16
C ASP A 50 -3.21 -3.27 -14.85
N ASN A 51 -3.22 -1.95 -14.75
CA ASN A 51 -2.21 -1.08 -15.34
C ASN A 51 -1.79 0.00 -14.33
N TYR A 52 -0.54 0.45 -14.48
CA TYR A 52 0.03 1.50 -13.66
C TYR A 52 0.68 2.58 -14.53
N SER A 53 0.91 3.75 -13.96
CA SER A 53 1.47 4.90 -14.68
C SER A 53 2.64 5.55 -13.93
N ALA A 54 3.52 6.22 -14.66
CA ALA A 54 4.59 7.01 -14.07
C ALA A 54 4.02 8.04 -13.07
N GLY A 55 4.72 8.21 -11.96
CA GLY A 55 4.30 9.04 -10.84
C GLY A 55 3.40 8.32 -9.83
N GLU A 56 2.80 7.17 -10.15
CA GLU A 56 2.00 6.43 -9.19
C GLU A 56 2.86 5.77 -8.11
N LYS A 57 2.45 5.92 -6.85
CA LYS A 57 3.02 5.18 -5.73
C LYS A 57 2.39 3.79 -5.68
N VAL A 58 3.20 2.77 -5.49
CA VAL A 58 2.77 1.37 -5.51
C VAL A 58 3.39 0.59 -4.36
N LEU A 59 2.71 -0.46 -3.96
CA LEU A 59 3.29 -1.54 -3.16
C LEU A 59 3.73 -2.64 -4.13
N ALA A 60 5.00 -3.01 -4.07
CA ALA A 60 5.61 -3.97 -5.00
C ALA A 60 6.47 -5.00 -4.27
N ASN A 61 6.75 -6.10 -4.95
CA ASN A 61 7.73 -7.09 -4.50
C ASN A 61 9.02 -6.91 -5.29
N SER A 62 10.14 -6.96 -4.58
CA SER A 62 11.49 -6.98 -5.12
C SER A 62 11.90 -8.43 -5.43
N GLY A 63 12.85 -8.61 -6.35
CA GLY A 63 13.54 -9.88 -6.52
C GLY A 63 14.28 -10.33 -5.26
N ASP A 64 14.69 -9.37 -4.42
CA ASP A 64 15.15 -9.64 -3.06
C ASP A 64 13.95 -9.73 -2.09
N LYS A 65 13.69 -10.95 -1.61
CA LYS A 65 12.60 -11.22 -0.66
C LYS A 65 12.76 -10.47 0.66
N SER A 66 13.98 -10.12 1.07
CA SER A 66 14.22 -9.37 2.31
C SER A 66 13.73 -7.92 2.24
N LEU A 67 13.59 -7.38 1.03
CA LEU A 67 13.12 -6.04 0.77
C LEU A 67 11.61 -5.99 0.52
N SER A 68 10.97 -7.14 0.32
CA SER A 68 9.57 -7.27 -0.08
C SER A 68 8.58 -7.38 1.10
N PRO A 69 7.35 -6.86 0.98
CA PRO A 69 6.92 -5.89 -0.03
C PRO A 69 7.51 -4.50 0.27
N PHE A 70 7.82 -3.71 -0.75
CA PHE A 70 8.34 -2.35 -0.61
C PHE A 70 7.39 -1.30 -1.19
N LEU A 71 7.44 -0.11 -0.60
CA LEU A 71 6.79 1.08 -1.16
C LEU A 71 7.72 1.79 -2.13
N GLY A 72 7.25 1.99 -3.36
CA GLY A 72 7.97 2.73 -4.37
C GLY A 72 7.07 3.64 -5.19
N GLN A 73 7.69 4.37 -6.10
CA GLN A 73 7.03 5.19 -7.10
C GLN A 73 7.52 4.75 -8.47
N ILE A 74 6.59 4.61 -9.41
CA ILE A 74 6.92 4.29 -10.80
C ILE A 74 7.56 5.53 -11.42
N SER A 75 8.80 5.39 -11.90
CA SER A 75 9.50 6.44 -12.64
C SER A 75 9.32 6.28 -14.16
N GLY A 76 9.13 5.06 -14.64
CA GLY A 76 8.97 4.75 -16.05
C GLY A 76 8.33 3.38 -16.29
N ALA A 77 7.85 3.16 -17.52
CA ALA A 77 7.31 1.88 -17.97
C ALA A 77 7.81 1.57 -19.38
N THR A 78 8.29 0.35 -19.59
CA THR A 78 8.73 -0.16 -20.90
C THR A 78 8.06 -1.51 -21.14
N GLY A 79 7.02 -1.55 -21.98
CA GLY A 79 6.18 -2.73 -22.16
C GLY A 79 5.46 -3.10 -20.85
N ASP A 80 5.64 -4.34 -20.38
CA ASP A 80 5.06 -4.84 -19.12
C ASP A 80 6.01 -4.70 -17.91
N ARG A 81 7.12 -3.97 -18.07
CA ARG A 81 8.10 -3.71 -17.01
C ARG A 81 8.01 -2.26 -16.54
N TYR A 82 8.08 -2.09 -15.23
CA TYR A 82 7.97 -0.82 -14.53
C TYR A 82 9.24 -0.59 -13.73
N ASP A 83 9.83 0.60 -13.89
CA ASP A 83 10.94 1.05 -13.07
C ASP A 83 10.35 1.64 -11.79
N VAL A 84 10.59 0.99 -10.65
CA VAL A 84 10.02 1.37 -9.37
C VAL A 84 11.15 1.80 -8.43
N GLY A 85 11.20 3.09 -8.15
CA GLY A 85 12.17 3.71 -7.26
C GLY A 85 11.60 3.92 -5.87
N ASN A 86 12.40 3.71 -4.82
CA ASN A 86 11.97 3.98 -3.45
C ASN A 86 12.82 5.05 -2.70
N GLY A 87 13.70 5.74 -3.44
CA GLY A 87 14.64 6.72 -2.89
C GLY A 87 15.95 6.12 -2.35
N GLN A 88 16.02 4.80 -2.18
CA GLN A 88 17.26 4.08 -1.83
C GLN A 88 17.78 3.26 -3.01
N PHE A 89 16.86 2.62 -3.75
CA PHE A 89 17.17 1.87 -4.96
C PHE A 89 16.05 2.07 -5.99
N THR A 90 16.33 1.63 -7.22
CA THR A 90 15.35 1.49 -8.29
C THR A 90 15.47 0.10 -8.85
N GLU A 91 14.33 -0.56 -9.02
CA GLU A 91 14.26 -1.91 -9.54
C GLU A 91 13.25 -1.98 -10.68
N GLN A 92 13.60 -2.68 -11.75
CA GLN A 92 12.71 -2.90 -12.87
C GLN A 92 11.97 -4.23 -12.69
N ILE A 93 10.67 -4.14 -12.42
CA ILE A 93 9.80 -5.27 -12.07
C ILE A 93 8.66 -5.41 -13.08
N SER A 94 8.05 -6.59 -13.20
CA SER A 94 6.87 -6.80 -14.06
C SER A 94 5.57 -6.43 -13.34
N ALA A 95 4.47 -6.24 -14.11
CA ALA A 95 3.16 -5.87 -13.55
C ALA A 95 2.67 -6.82 -12.45
N ASN A 96 2.98 -8.12 -12.56
CA ASN A 96 2.61 -9.14 -11.58
C ASN A 96 3.36 -9.03 -10.23
N GLU A 97 4.48 -8.33 -10.20
CA GLU A 97 5.26 -8.05 -8.99
C GLU A 97 4.72 -6.79 -8.27
N ILE A 98 3.92 -5.97 -8.97
CA ILE A 98 3.18 -4.86 -8.37
C ILE A 98 1.92 -5.41 -7.68
N THR A 99 1.89 -5.28 -6.36
CA THR A 99 0.78 -5.75 -5.52
C THR A 99 -0.44 -4.83 -5.64
N GLY A 100 -0.22 -3.52 -5.78
CA GLY A 100 -1.27 -2.56 -6.06
C GLY A 100 -0.85 -1.11 -5.93
N LYS A 101 -1.71 -0.22 -6.40
CA LYS A 101 -1.54 1.23 -6.28
C LYS A 101 -1.79 1.66 -4.84
N LEU A 102 -0.82 2.38 -4.26
CA LEU A 102 -0.97 2.99 -2.95
C LEU A 102 -2.04 4.09 -2.99
N LEU A 103 -2.98 4.03 -2.06
CA LEU A 103 -4.00 5.07 -1.90
C LEU A 103 -3.68 5.99 -0.74
N PHE A 104 -3.38 5.43 0.43
CA PHE A 104 -2.96 6.19 1.60
C PHE A 104 -2.19 5.30 2.59
N VAL A 105 -1.47 5.99 3.47
CA VAL A 105 -0.65 5.38 4.53
C VAL A 105 -1.36 5.60 5.85
N ILE A 106 -1.57 4.52 6.59
CA ILE A 106 -2.05 4.53 7.97
C ILE A 106 -0.81 4.66 8.86
N PRO A 107 -0.61 5.81 9.52
CA PRO A 107 0.51 5.98 10.44
C PRO A 107 0.35 5.07 11.66
N PHE A 108 1.47 4.75 12.30
CA PHE A 108 1.46 4.00 13.55
C PHE A 108 0.81 4.84 14.67
N PHE A 109 -0.12 4.24 15.42
CA PHE A 109 -0.81 4.94 16.51
C PHE A 109 0.15 5.47 17.57
N GLY A 110 1.28 4.79 17.84
CA GLY A 110 2.31 5.31 18.76
C GLY A 110 3.00 6.59 18.26
N THR A 111 3.09 6.80 16.94
CA THR A 111 3.56 8.07 16.37
C THR A 111 2.54 9.18 16.60
N ILE A 112 1.25 8.86 16.49
CA ILE A 112 0.18 9.80 16.84
C ILE A 112 0.23 10.14 18.34
N LEU A 113 0.35 9.13 19.22
CA LEU A 113 0.41 9.32 20.67
C LEU A 113 1.64 10.15 21.10
N GLY A 114 2.80 9.91 20.48
CA GLY A 114 3.99 10.73 20.68
C GLY A 114 3.81 12.19 20.27
N TRP A 115 2.96 12.50 19.28
CA TRP A 115 2.62 13.90 18.93
C TRP A 115 1.72 14.58 19.96
N VAL A 116 0.91 13.81 20.69
CA VAL A 116 0.06 14.32 21.79
C VAL A 116 0.73 14.22 23.16
N GLY A 117 2.00 13.78 23.22
CA GLY A 117 2.80 13.73 24.46
C GLY A 117 2.39 12.63 25.44
N LEU A 118 1.83 11.52 24.94
CA LEU A 118 1.48 10.32 25.71
C LEU A 118 2.56 9.24 25.62
#